data_AF-A0A432R1H0-F1
#
_entry.id   AF-A0A432R1H0-F1
#
_cell.length_a   1.000
_cell.length_b   1.000
_cell.length_c   1.000
_cell.angle_alpha   90.00
_cell.angle_beta   90.00
_cell.angle_gamma   90.00
#
_symmetry.space_group_name_H-M   'P 1'
#
loop_
_entity.id
_entity.type
_entity.pdbx_description
1 polymer ?
#
loop_
_entity_poly.entity_id
_entity_poly.type
_entity_poly.pdbx_seq_one_letter_code
_entity_poly.pdbx_strand_id
1 'polypeptide(L)'
;MFKKVEVEVGGKTISLETGKVAKQADGSVIMQYGDTVVLVTAVAGKENKPELGFLPLTIEYQERSAAVGRIPGNYFRREIGRPSDQEVLTCRIIDRPLRPLFADGYFSETQVIASVLSADQQNIPDILALNGAS
;
A
#
# COMPACT_ATOMS: atom_id res chain seq x y z
N MET A 1 -19.97 1.69 6.04
CA MET A 1 -20.08 3.00 6.71
C MET A 1 -18.74 3.70 6.54
N PHE A 2 -18.72 4.96 6.12
CA PHE A 2 -17.48 5.73 5.99
C PHE A 2 -16.94 6.08 7.38
N LYS A 3 -15.63 5.93 7.59
CA LYS A 3 -14.95 6.36 8.82
C LYS A 3 -13.68 7.10 8.46
N LYS A 4 -13.42 8.20 9.17
CA LYS A 4 -12.20 8.99 9.11
C LYS A 4 -11.66 9.17 10.52
N VAL A 5 -10.37 8.92 10.70
CA VAL A 5 -9.65 9.19 11.96
C VAL A 5 -8.46 10.08 11.62
N GLU A 6 -8.19 11.05 12.48
CA GLU A 6 -7.13 12.04 12.29
C GLU A 6 -6.29 12.10 13.56
N VAL A 7 -4.99 12.25 13.40
CA VAL A 7 -4.05 12.47 14.50
C VAL A 7 -2.95 13.42 14.06
N GLU A 8 -2.44 14.22 15.00
CA GLU A 8 -1.37 15.17 14.74
C GLU A 8 -0.01 14.48 14.95
N VAL A 9 0.85 14.50 13.93
CA VAL A 9 2.17 13.88 13.96
C VAL A 9 3.17 14.84 13.32
N GLY A 10 4.22 15.20 14.04
CA GLY A 10 5.28 16.07 13.49
C GLY A 10 4.78 17.46 13.04
N GLY A 11 3.72 17.99 13.65
CA GLY A 11 3.15 19.30 13.34
C GLY A 11 2.27 19.35 12.09
N LYS A 12 1.92 18.18 11.51
CA LYS A 12 0.91 18.06 10.45
C LYS A 12 -0.09 16.96 10.83
N THR A 13 -1.29 17.02 10.26
CA THR A 13 -2.31 15.99 10.49
C THR A 13 -2.09 14.81 9.54
N ILE A 14 -2.01 13.60 10.09
CA ILE A 14 -2.18 12.36 9.34
C ILE A 14 -3.62 11.91 9.47
N SER A 15 -4.24 11.53 8.34
CA SER A 15 -5.62 11.05 8.31
C SER A 15 -5.72 9.66 7.69
N LEU A 16 -6.59 8.84 8.26
CA LEU A 16 -6.91 7.49 7.81
C LEU A 16 -8.39 7.43 7.46
N GLU A 17 -8.71 7.08 6.22
CA GLU A 17 -10.08 6.97 5.72
C GLU A 17 -10.39 5.54 5.23
N THR A 18 -11.53 4.99 5.63
CA THR A 18 -11.99 3.67 5.15
C THR A 18 -13.49 3.67 4.83
N GLY A 19 -13.91 2.71 3.99
CA GLY A 19 -15.31 2.50 3.62
C GLY A 19 -15.83 3.39 2.47
N LYS A 20 -14.97 4.17 1.81
CA LYS A 20 -15.31 4.99 0.63
C LYS A 20 -14.91 4.33 -0.69
N VAL A 21 -13.66 3.87 -0.78
CA VAL A 21 -13.04 3.29 -1.99
C VAL A 21 -12.72 1.81 -1.75
N ALA A 22 -12.57 1.02 -2.83
CA ALA A 22 -12.11 -0.38 -2.79
C ALA A 22 -12.88 -1.30 -1.83
N LYS A 23 -14.21 -1.11 -1.71
CA LYS A 23 -15.10 -1.85 -0.80
C LYS A 23 -15.18 -3.37 -1.01
N GLN A 24 -14.63 -3.87 -2.11
CA GLN A 24 -14.58 -5.30 -2.42
C GLN A 24 -13.30 -5.97 -1.91
N ALA A 25 -12.28 -5.19 -1.53
CA ALA A 25 -11.13 -5.74 -0.82
C ALA A 25 -11.54 -6.10 0.61
N ASP A 26 -10.83 -7.06 1.22
CA ASP A 26 -11.06 -7.44 2.62
C ASP A 26 -10.70 -6.28 3.56
N GLY A 27 -9.64 -5.54 3.22
CA GLY A 27 -9.24 -4.29 3.87
C GLY A 27 -8.89 -3.21 2.86
N SER A 28 -9.30 -1.97 3.13
CA SER A 28 -8.91 -0.80 2.33
C SER A 28 -8.82 0.45 3.19
N VAL A 29 -7.73 1.20 3.07
CA VAL A 29 -7.49 2.47 3.77
C VAL A 29 -6.86 3.48 2.83
N ILE A 30 -7.34 4.72 2.86
CA ILE A 30 -6.68 5.87 2.27
C ILE A 30 -5.93 6.59 3.40
N MET A 31 -4.62 6.68 3.25
CA MET A 31 -3.72 7.43 4.11
C MET A 31 -3.42 8.78 3.48
N GLN A 32 -3.48 9.85 4.26
CA GLN A 32 -3.09 11.18 3.80
C GLN A 32 -2.27 11.91 4.87
N TYR A 33 -1.21 12.59 4.44
CA TYR A 33 -0.40 13.47 5.28
C TYR A 33 0.12 14.65 4.46
N GLY A 34 -0.41 15.84 4.75
CA GLY A 34 -0.32 16.97 3.82
C GLY A 34 -1.07 16.66 2.52
N ASP A 35 -0.42 16.88 1.38
CA ASP A 35 -1.00 16.61 0.06
C ASP A 35 -0.55 15.25 -0.54
N THR A 36 0.24 14.47 0.21
CA THR A 36 0.59 13.09 -0.15
C THR A 36 -0.52 12.13 0.27
N VAL A 37 -1.01 11.33 -0.68
CA VAL A 37 -2.14 10.41 -0.50
C VAL A 37 -1.79 9.03 -1.05
N VAL A 38 -1.99 7.99 -0.24
CA VAL A 38 -1.73 6.59 -0.60
C VAL A 38 -2.98 5.75 -0.32
N LEU A 39 -3.40 4.95 -1.29
CA LEU A 39 -4.43 3.92 -1.11
C LEU A 39 -3.74 2.59 -0.84
N VAL A 40 -4.05 1.97 0.29
CA VAL A 40 -3.59 0.63 0.63
C VAL A 40 -4.77 -0.33 0.70
N THR A 41 -4.64 -1.47 0.04
CA THR A 41 -5.65 -2.53 0.04
C THR A 41 -5.01 -3.87 0.39
N ALA A 42 -5.68 -4.65 1.22
CA ALA A 42 -5.29 -6.00 1.58
C ALA A 42 -6.40 -6.99 1.19
N VAL A 43 -6.01 -8.09 0.57
CA VAL A 43 -6.91 -9.18 0.17
C VAL A 43 -6.28 -10.50 0.56
N ALA A 44 -7.08 -11.38 1.17
CA ALA A 44 -6.67 -12.72 1.54
C ALA A 44 -7.53 -13.78 0.84
N GLY A 45 -6.89 -14.83 0.36
CA GLY A 45 -7.55 -16.03 -0.14
C GLY A 45 -8.37 -16.69 0.98
N LYS A 46 -9.59 -17.11 0.63
CA LYS A 46 -10.51 -17.76 1.59
C LYS A 46 -10.05 -19.17 2.01
N GLU A 47 -9.20 -19.79 1.21
CA GLU A 47 -8.72 -21.16 1.41
C GLU A 47 -7.29 -21.15 1.93
N ASN A 48 -7.08 -21.82 3.06
CA ASN A 48 -5.75 -22.08 3.59
C ASN A 48 -5.16 -23.29 2.85
N LYS A 49 -3.96 -23.13 2.26
CA LYS A 49 -3.29 -24.15 1.44
C LYS A 49 -2.04 -24.69 2.14
N PRO A 50 -2.19 -25.57 3.15
CA PRO A 50 -1.06 -26.07 3.94
C PRO A 50 -0.02 -26.82 3.11
N GLU A 51 -0.38 -27.34 1.94
CA GLU A 51 0.51 -27.97 0.97
C GLU A 51 1.61 -27.02 0.44
N LEU A 52 1.44 -25.70 0.54
CA LEU A 52 2.46 -24.72 0.16
C LEU A 52 3.69 -24.79 1.09
N GLY A 53 3.48 -25.01 2.40
CA GLY A 53 4.57 -25.07 3.38
C GLY A 53 5.32 -23.75 3.64
N PHE A 54 4.86 -22.62 3.08
CA PHE A 54 5.42 -21.27 3.31
C PHE A 54 4.31 -20.21 3.26
N LEU A 55 4.50 -19.04 3.88
CA LEU A 55 3.57 -17.91 3.82
C LEU A 55 3.55 -17.24 2.43
N PRO A 56 2.47 -17.37 1.64
CA PRO A 56 2.32 -16.71 0.35
C PRO A 56 1.87 -15.24 0.53
N LEU A 57 2.78 -14.39 0.99
CA LEU A 57 2.58 -12.95 1.14
C LEU A 57 3.26 -12.19 -0.01
N THR A 58 2.47 -11.41 -0.74
CA THR A 58 2.93 -10.52 -1.81
C THR A 58 2.64 -9.08 -1.44
N ILE A 59 3.67 -8.24 -1.48
CA ILE A 59 3.55 -6.79 -1.30
C ILE A 59 3.89 -6.10 -2.62
N GLU A 60 2.97 -5.25 -3.08
CA GLU A 60 3.17 -4.39 -4.25
C GLU A 60 3.03 -2.93 -3.84
N TYR A 61 4.03 -2.13 -4.18
CA TYR A 61 4.02 -0.69 -4.02
C TYR A 61 4.21 -0.07 -5.41
N GLN A 62 3.31 0.83 -5.78
CA GLN A 62 3.25 1.41 -7.13
C GLN A 62 3.15 2.93 -7.04
N GLU A 63 4.10 3.62 -7.65
CA GLU A 63 4.12 5.08 -7.74
C GLU A 63 3.54 5.57 -9.06
N ARG A 64 2.37 6.20 -9.01
CA ARG A 64 1.76 6.77 -10.21
C ARG A 64 2.42 8.09 -10.58
N SER A 65 2.89 8.21 -11.82
CA SER A 65 3.37 9.44 -12.45
C SER A 65 2.30 10.54 -12.38
N ALA A 66 1.03 10.13 -12.44
CA ALA A 66 -0.11 11.02 -12.24
C ALA A 66 -0.15 11.64 -10.83
N ALA A 67 0.42 10.98 -9.81
CA ALA A 67 0.50 11.51 -8.44
C ALA A 67 1.34 12.78 -8.32
N VAL A 68 2.26 13.02 -9.26
CA VAL A 68 3.04 14.26 -9.39
C VAL A 68 2.62 15.09 -10.60
N GLY A 69 1.45 14.80 -11.19
CA GLY A 69 0.93 15.52 -12.36
C GLY A 69 1.72 15.31 -13.65
N ARG A 70 2.45 14.20 -13.78
CA ARG A 70 3.27 13.89 -14.97
C ARG A 70 2.68 12.73 -15.77
N ILE A 71 2.80 12.83 -17.09
CA ILE A 71 2.52 11.71 -18.00
C ILE A 71 3.79 10.85 -18.10
N PRO A 72 3.69 9.51 -18.04
CA PRO A 72 4.84 8.64 -18.19
C PRO A 72 5.65 8.95 -19.46
N GLY A 73 6.97 9.02 -19.30
CA GLY A 73 7.91 9.40 -20.37
C GLY A 73 8.25 8.27 -21.36
N ASN A 74 7.81 7.04 -21.09
CA ASN A 74 8.12 5.89 -21.94
C ASN A 74 7.32 5.89 -23.26
N TYR A 75 7.73 5.05 -24.21
CA TYR A 75 7.09 4.91 -25.52
C TYR A 75 5.58 4.67 -25.42
N PHE A 76 5.16 3.83 -24.47
CA PHE A 76 3.76 3.45 -24.27
C PHE A 76 2.92 4.47 -23.50
N ARG A 77 3.53 5.54 -22.96
CA ARG A 77 2.86 6.57 -22.13
C ARG A 77 2.05 6.00 -20.98
N ARG A 78 2.51 4.89 -20.40
CA ARG A 78 1.84 4.15 -19.34
C ARG A 78 2.84 3.69 -18.30
N GLU A 79 2.35 3.36 -17.13
CA GLU A 79 3.14 2.75 -16.06
C GLU A 79 3.35 1.27 -16.36
N ILE A 80 4.03 1.02 -17.48
CA ILE A 80 4.41 -0.30 -17.96
C ILE A 80 5.89 -0.42 -17.68
N GLY A 81 6.24 -1.32 -16.77
CA GLY A 81 7.63 -1.56 -16.47
C GLY A 81 7.83 -2.45 -15.26
N ARG A 82 9.09 -2.88 -15.13
CA ARG A 82 9.61 -3.42 -13.89
C ARG A 82 9.54 -2.31 -12.83
N PRO A 83 9.12 -2.61 -11.59
CA PRO A 83 9.20 -1.66 -10.50
C PRO A 83 10.62 -1.08 -10.38
N SER A 84 10.69 0.21 -10.12
CA SER A 84 11.95 0.91 -9.84
C SER A 84 12.63 0.36 -8.58
N ASP A 85 13.92 0.61 -8.43
CA ASP A 85 14.64 0.18 -7.22
C ASP A 85 14.00 0.75 -5.95
N GLN A 86 13.49 1.99 -6.01
CA GLN A 86 12.78 2.61 -4.90
C GLN A 86 11.49 1.87 -4.57
N GLU A 87 10.67 1.53 -5.57
CA GLU A 87 9.44 0.76 -5.36
C GLU A 87 9.73 -0.63 -4.77
N VAL A 88 10.77 -1.31 -5.27
CA VAL A 88 11.22 -2.60 -4.73
C VAL A 88 11.68 -2.46 -3.28
N LEU A 89 12.42 -1.42 -2.94
CA LEU A 89 12.88 -1.16 -1.57
C LEU A 89 11.68 -0.87 -0.65
N THR A 90 10.71 -0.08 -1.09
CA THR A 90 9.48 0.20 -0.32
C THR A 90 8.67 -1.07 -0.10
N CYS A 91 8.49 -1.93 -1.11
CA CYS A 91 7.85 -3.24 -0.93
C CYS A 91 8.53 -4.05 0.19
N ARG A 92 9.87 -4.07 0.21
CA ARG A 92 10.63 -4.82 1.23
C ARG A 92 10.54 -4.18 2.61
N ILE A 93 10.47 -2.86 2.71
CA ILE A 93 10.26 -2.15 3.98
C ILE A 93 8.91 -2.50 4.58
N ILE A 94 7.87 -2.69 3.75
CA ILE A 94 6.54 -3.10 4.19
C ILE A 94 6.48 -4.60 4.53
N ASP A 95 7.08 -5.46 3.70
CA ASP A 95 7.03 -6.91 3.89
C ASP A 95 7.73 -7.38 5.17
N ARG A 96 8.92 -6.85 5.46
CA ARG A 96 9.76 -7.28 6.59
C ARG A 96 9.07 -7.20 7.97
N PRO A 97 8.39 -6.10 8.34
CA PRO A 97 7.68 -6.01 9.63
C PRO A 97 6.37 -6.79 9.64
N LEU A 98 5.67 -6.93 8.50
CA LEU A 98 4.37 -7.63 8.46
C LEU A 98 4.51 -9.15 8.48
N ARG A 99 5.48 -9.71 7.74
CA ARG A 99 5.70 -11.15 7.59
C ARG A 99 5.77 -11.94 8.92
N PRO A 100 6.49 -11.49 9.97
CA PRO A 100 6.54 -12.21 11.25
C PRO A 100 5.28 -12.06 12.11
N LEU A 101 4.33 -11.18 11.76
CA LEU A 101 3.10 -10.97 12.53
C LEU A 101 1.97 -11.94 12.16
N PHE A 102 2.11 -12.68 11.07
CA PHE A 102 1.16 -13.73 10.69
C PHE A 102 1.26 -14.90 11.66
N ALA A 103 0.11 -15.49 12.00
CA ALA A 103 0.05 -16.66 12.86
C ALA A 103 0.77 -17.86 12.22
N ASP A 104 1.41 -18.68 13.05
CA ASP A 104 2.04 -19.92 12.61
C ASP A 104 1.01 -20.82 11.90
N GLY A 105 1.36 -21.33 10.72
CA GLY A 105 0.47 -22.16 9.91
C GLY A 105 -0.54 -21.40 9.04
N TYR A 106 -0.38 -20.07 8.90
CA TYR A 106 -1.13 -19.29 7.93
C TYR A 106 -0.53 -19.43 6.51
N PHE A 107 -1.27 -20.10 5.62
CA PHE A 107 -0.88 -20.37 4.23
C PHE A 107 -1.91 -19.85 3.22
N SER A 108 -2.76 -18.90 3.63
CA SER A 108 -3.68 -18.23 2.71
C SER A 108 -2.94 -17.17 1.90
N GLU A 109 -3.12 -17.20 0.57
CA GLU A 109 -2.56 -16.21 -0.35
C GLU A 109 -3.00 -14.81 0.04
N THR A 110 -2.06 -13.95 0.40
CA THR A 110 -2.36 -12.61 0.89
C THR A 110 -1.59 -11.59 0.07
N GLN A 111 -2.33 -10.64 -0.50
CA GLN A 111 -1.77 -9.56 -1.30
C GLN A 111 -2.06 -8.23 -0.63
N VAL A 112 -1.02 -7.40 -0.47
CA VAL A 112 -1.16 -6.00 -0.07
C VAL A 112 -0.66 -5.13 -1.21
N ILE A 113 -1.50 -4.21 -1.67
CA ILE A 113 -1.17 -3.27 -2.74
C ILE A 113 -1.24 -1.86 -2.15
N ALA A 114 -0.15 -1.11 -2.24
CA ALA A 114 -0.04 0.30 -1.90
C ALA A 114 0.14 1.13 -3.18
N SER A 115 -0.86 1.94 -3.52
CA SER A 115 -0.87 2.82 -4.68
C SER A 115 -0.75 4.27 -4.25
N VAL A 116 0.31 4.96 -4.69
CA VAL A 116 0.45 6.40 -4.48
C VAL A 116 -0.48 7.15 -5.43
N LEU A 117 -1.40 7.92 -4.88
CA LEU A 117 -2.41 8.67 -5.63
C LEU A 117 -2.03 10.14 -5.82
N SER A 118 -1.34 10.71 -4.83
CA SER A 118 -0.86 12.09 -4.84
C SER A 118 0.46 12.16 -4.07
N ALA A 119 1.41 12.95 -4.54
CA ALA A 119 2.70 13.16 -3.88
C ALA A 119 3.09 14.64 -3.92
N ASP A 120 3.30 15.21 -2.75
CA ASP A 120 3.57 16.64 -2.57
C ASP A 120 5.06 17.04 -2.66
N GLN A 121 5.92 16.04 -2.89
CA GLN A 121 7.39 16.15 -2.94
C GLN A 121 8.06 16.66 -1.65
N GLN A 122 7.32 16.79 -0.55
CA GLN A 122 7.83 17.16 0.76
C GLN A 122 7.77 15.97 1.74
N ASN A 123 6.70 15.19 1.64
CA ASN A 123 6.42 14.04 2.49
C ASN A 123 6.65 12.76 1.68
N ILE A 124 7.56 11.91 2.14
CA ILE A 124 7.89 10.66 1.46
C ILE A 124 6.71 9.67 1.64
N PRO A 125 6.18 9.08 0.55
CA PRO A 125 4.99 8.22 0.59
C PRO A 125 5.23 6.82 1.19
N ASP A 126 6.48 6.39 1.36
CA ASP A 126 6.85 5.06 1.86
C ASP A 126 6.33 4.78 3.28
N ILE A 127 6.47 5.74 4.20
CA ILE A 127 5.98 5.62 5.58
C ILE A 127 4.45 5.62 5.62
N LEU A 128 3.79 6.38 4.74
CA LEU A 128 2.33 6.35 4.62
C LEU A 128 1.84 5.00 4.12
N ALA A 129 2.53 4.42 3.13
CA ALA A 129 2.23 3.09 2.62
C ALA A 129 2.42 2.01 3.70
N LEU A 130 3.50 2.09 4.47
CA LEU A 130 3.75 1.19 5.60
C LEU A 130 2.64 1.28 6.65
N ASN A 131 2.29 2.49 7.08
CA ASN A 131 1.25 2.71 8.09
C ASN A 131 -0.14 2.29 7.59
N GLY A 132 -0.42 2.43 6.29
CA GLY A 132 -1.69 1.98 5.71
C GLY A 132 -1.76 0.46 5.51
N ALA A 133 -0.62 -0.23 5.46
CA ALA A 133 -0.55 -1.69 5.35
C ALA A 133 -0.65 -2.40 6.72
N SER A 134 -0.38 -1.68 7.81
CA SER A 134 -0.51 -2.16 9.19
C SER A 134 -1.94 -2.17 9.69
#